data_AF-A0A6G0T505-F1
#
_entry.id   AF-A0A6G0T505-F1
#
_cell.length_a   1.000
_cell.length_b   1.000
_cell.length_c   1.000
_cell.angle_alpha   90.00
_cell.angle_beta   90.00
_cell.angle_gamma   90.00
#
_symmetry.space_group_name_H-M   'P 1'
#
loop_
_entity.id
_entity.type
_entity.pdbx_description
1 polymer ?
#
loop_
_entity_poly.entity_id
_entity_poly.type
_entity_poly.pdbx_seq_one_letter_code
_entity_poly.pdbx_strand_id
1 'polypeptide(L)'
;MDKIILLMAKIKDAQFKRSILFNDKEVAKEKEEKTIKEEKSNQQNKAIKIFNEIDTNKNNKIEMEEVIAYSTFDQNKDGLVSQDEVNYFMENKKEFDLKDFLSNGWNRVNLLIFTKSFDEKQHLDKKNIKKEFLNQDFNYNSENETEIYNIEDIEAVRLNKLLYTEKTKIIIDESKKAQVLFKEADQIVKDLQKQLYDVRKSLSKNFGSEDEFAALDGQCYELTNDEYVYKLCLFENITQRPIKGGPEVILGVWKGWTNFINDEPQYHTMLYDRGQYCLNHYQRFAYVHLSCGLEPKLISVSELNRCEYIMEFELPSVCVIQDTKYLRKLEREEL
;
A
#
# COMPACT_ATOMS: atom_id res chain seq x y z
N MET A 1 31.44 3.43 -10.90
CA MET A 1 30.75 2.86 -12.07
C MET A 1 30.20 1.46 -11.76
N ASP A 2 30.96 0.62 -11.07
CA ASP A 2 30.60 -0.78 -10.73
C ASP A 2 29.30 -0.97 -9.95
N LYS A 3 28.98 -0.07 -9.01
CA LYS A 3 27.73 -0.12 -8.23
C LYS A 3 26.48 0.07 -9.11
N ILE A 4 26.55 0.93 -10.13
CA ILE A 4 25.44 1.13 -11.07
C ILE A 4 25.23 -0.12 -11.91
N ILE A 5 26.31 -0.69 -12.46
CA ILE A 5 26.26 -1.90 -13.28
C ILE A 5 25.65 -3.06 -12.47
N LEU A 6 26.09 -3.23 -11.22
CA LEU A 6 25.56 -4.24 -10.31
C LEU A 6 24.06 -4.01 -10.01
N LEU A 7 23.64 -2.78 -9.75
CA LEU A 7 22.23 -2.45 -9.50
C LEU A 7 21.37 -2.71 -10.74
N MET A 8 21.84 -2.35 -11.93
CA MET A 8 21.13 -2.63 -13.19
C MET A 8 20.94 -4.12 -13.42
N ALA A 9 21.96 -4.94 -13.17
CA ALA A 9 21.86 -6.40 -13.26
C ALA A 9 20.80 -6.95 -12.29
N LYS A 10 20.86 -6.53 -11.01
CA LYS A 10 19.85 -6.90 -10.00
C LYS A 10 18.44 -6.48 -10.37
N ILE A 11 18.26 -5.28 -10.94
CA ILE A 11 16.95 -4.79 -11.40
C ILE A 11 16.43 -5.69 -12.53
N LYS A 12 17.28 -6.06 -13.49
CA LYS A 12 16.88 -6.93 -14.60
C LYS A 12 16.40 -8.29 -14.11
N ASP A 13 17.15 -8.91 -13.18
CA ASP A 13 16.78 -10.20 -12.59
C ASP A 13 15.49 -10.09 -11.78
N ALA A 14 15.35 -9.03 -10.98
CA ALA A 14 14.14 -8.77 -10.20
C ALA A 14 12.91 -8.51 -11.10
N GLN A 15 13.08 -7.79 -12.21
CA GLN A 15 12.02 -7.57 -13.21
C GLN A 15 11.58 -8.87 -13.88
N PHE A 16 12.53 -9.75 -14.22
CA PHE A 16 12.22 -11.07 -14.76
C PHE A 16 11.42 -11.90 -13.76
N LYS A 17 11.85 -11.97 -12.49
CA LYS A 17 11.11 -12.65 -11.42
C LYS A 17 9.71 -12.06 -11.20
N ARG A 18 9.59 -10.72 -11.20
CA ARG A 18 8.30 -10.02 -11.09
C ARG A 18 7.37 -10.38 -12.24
N SER A 19 7.88 -10.49 -13.46
CA SER A 19 7.10 -10.86 -14.64
C SER A 19 6.53 -12.28 -14.55
N ILE A 20 7.31 -13.24 -14.04
CA ILE A 20 6.85 -14.62 -13.81
C ILE A 20 5.76 -14.62 -12.75
N LEU A 21 6.00 -13.99 -11.59
CA LEU A 21 5.04 -13.96 -10.48
C LEU A 21 3.76 -13.20 -10.83
N PHE A 22 3.81 -12.23 -11.74
CA PHE A 22 2.63 -11.58 -12.28
C PHE A 22 1.75 -12.58 -13.04
N ASN A 23 2.34 -13.37 -13.93
CA ASN A 23 1.59 -14.40 -14.66
C ASN A 23 1.01 -15.45 -13.70
N ASP A 24 1.79 -15.93 -12.72
CA ASP A 24 1.32 -16.88 -11.71
C ASP A 24 0.13 -16.32 -10.91
N LYS A 25 0.20 -15.04 -10.52
CA LYS A 25 -0.90 -14.34 -9.86
C LYS A 25 -2.16 -14.29 -10.71
N GLU A 26 -2.05 -13.93 -12.00
CA GLU A 26 -3.23 -13.86 -12.88
C GLU A 26 -3.84 -15.25 -13.12
N VAL A 27 -3.01 -16.28 -13.32
CA VAL A 27 -3.48 -17.67 -13.45
C VAL A 27 -4.19 -18.14 -12.17
N ALA A 28 -3.64 -17.84 -11.01
CA ALA A 28 -4.25 -18.21 -9.73
C ALA A 28 -5.58 -17.48 -9.49
N LYS A 29 -5.66 -16.21 -9.89
CA LYS A 29 -6.88 -15.40 -9.82
C LYS A 29 -7.99 -15.96 -10.72
N GLU A 30 -7.68 -16.27 -11.98
CA GLU A 30 -8.65 -16.89 -12.89
C GLU A 30 -9.16 -18.24 -12.36
N LYS A 31 -8.25 -19.06 -11.79
CA LYS A 31 -8.60 -20.33 -11.16
C LYS A 31 -9.51 -20.15 -9.94
N GLU A 32 -9.23 -19.16 -9.10
CA GLU A 32 -10.05 -18.80 -7.95
C GLU A 32 -11.46 -18.37 -8.38
N GLU A 33 -11.58 -17.41 -9.31
CA GLU A 33 -12.85 -16.89 -9.80
C GLU A 33 -13.72 -18.01 -10.41
N LYS A 34 -13.10 -18.87 -11.23
CA LYS A 34 -13.77 -20.03 -11.82
C LYS A 34 -14.28 -20.99 -10.74
N THR A 35 -13.43 -21.32 -9.77
CA THR A 35 -13.78 -22.24 -8.68
C THR A 35 -14.91 -21.68 -7.81
N ILE A 36 -14.87 -20.39 -7.47
CA ILE A 36 -15.93 -19.72 -6.70
C ILE A 36 -17.25 -19.73 -7.48
N LYS A 37 -17.21 -19.48 -8.80
CA LYS A 37 -18.41 -19.53 -9.65
C LYS A 37 -19.01 -20.93 -9.72
N GLU A 38 -18.17 -21.95 -9.88
CA GLU A 38 -18.58 -23.35 -9.86
C GLU A 38 -19.16 -23.75 -8.49
N GLU A 39 -18.54 -23.35 -7.39
CA GLU A 39 -19.01 -23.62 -6.03
C GLU A 39 -20.35 -22.94 -5.76
N LYS A 40 -20.54 -21.67 -6.16
CA LYS A 40 -21.82 -20.95 -6.05
C LYS A 40 -22.93 -21.66 -6.83
N SER A 41 -22.66 -22.11 -8.06
CA SER A 41 -23.60 -22.89 -8.86
C SER A 41 -23.95 -24.22 -8.18
N ASN A 42 -22.95 -24.94 -7.65
CA ASN A 42 -23.15 -26.18 -6.93
C ASN A 42 -23.99 -25.99 -5.65
N GLN A 43 -23.75 -24.92 -4.89
CA GLN A 43 -24.55 -24.59 -3.72
C GLN A 43 -25.99 -24.23 -4.11
N GLN A 44 -26.21 -23.48 -5.18
CA GLN A 44 -27.55 -23.19 -5.71
C GLN A 44 -28.28 -24.47 -6.14
N ASN A 45 -27.62 -25.36 -6.87
CA ASN A 45 -28.22 -26.64 -7.30
C ASN A 45 -28.57 -27.53 -6.10
N LYS A 46 -27.71 -27.58 -5.07
CA LYS A 46 -28.02 -28.26 -3.80
C LYS A 46 -29.22 -27.63 -3.11
N ALA A 47 -29.28 -26.31 -3.04
CA ALA A 47 -30.39 -25.58 -2.45
C ALA A 47 -31.71 -25.89 -3.14
N ILE A 48 -31.76 -25.83 -4.47
CA ILE A 48 -32.95 -26.17 -5.26
C ILE A 48 -33.38 -27.62 -5.03
N LYS A 49 -32.42 -28.55 -4.97
CA LYS A 49 -32.71 -29.95 -4.69
C LYS A 49 -33.36 -30.13 -3.32
N ILE A 50 -32.79 -29.51 -2.28
CA ILE A 50 -33.32 -29.58 -0.92
C ILE A 50 -34.67 -28.87 -0.80
N PHE A 51 -34.84 -27.73 -1.47
CA PHE A 51 -36.13 -27.03 -1.54
C PHE A 51 -37.23 -27.96 -2.06
N ASN A 52 -36.98 -28.67 -3.16
CA ASN A 52 -37.92 -29.63 -3.75
C ASN A 52 -38.12 -30.90 -2.90
N GLU A 53 -37.18 -31.24 -2.01
CA GLU A 53 -37.33 -32.34 -1.06
C GLU A 53 -38.23 -31.95 0.12
N ILE A 54 -38.23 -30.66 0.51
CA ILE A 54 -39.08 -30.12 1.57
C ILE A 54 -40.50 -29.87 1.04
N ASP A 55 -40.63 -29.21 -0.11
CA ASP A 55 -41.90 -28.92 -0.80
C ASP A 55 -42.54 -30.21 -1.35
N THR A 56 -43.24 -30.92 -0.47
CA THR A 56 -43.83 -32.24 -0.75
C THR A 56 -45.12 -32.08 -1.53
N ASN A 57 -45.86 -30.99 -1.29
CA ASN A 57 -47.11 -30.69 -1.99
C ASN A 57 -46.89 -30.06 -3.38
N LYS A 58 -45.66 -29.69 -3.72
CA LYS A 58 -45.19 -29.12 -5.00
C LYS A 58 -45.85 -27.80 -5.34
N ASN A 59 -46.18 -26.98 -4.34
CA ASN A 59 -46.79 -25.67 -4.55
C ASN A 59 -45.75 -24.55 -4.77
N ASN A 60 -44.45 -24.91 -4.85
CA ASN A 60 -43.29 -24.01 -4.96
C ASN A 60 -43.12 -23.08 -3.77
N LYS A 61 -43.62 -23.48 -2.60
CA LYS A 61 -43.43 -22.79 -1.33
C LYS A 61 -43.11 -23.82 -0.26
N ILE A 62 -42.33 -23.42 0.73
CA ILE A 62 -42.11 -24.21 1.95
C ILE A 62 -43.07 -23.67 3.01
N GLU A 63 -43.97 -24.53 3.47
CA GLU A 63 -44.96 -24.23 4.51
C GLU A 63 -44.57 -24.86 5.87
N MET A 64 -45.15 -24.37 6.97
CA MET A 64 -44.78 -24.84 8.32
C MET A 64 -44.96 -26.35 8.48
N GLU A 65 -46.03 -26.89 7.89
CA GLU A 65 -46.37 -28.32 7.92
C GLU A 65 -45.26 -29.17 7.26
N GLU A 66 -44.61 -28.66 6.23
CA GLU A 66 -43.54 -29.34 5.49
C GLU A 66 -42.21 -29.28 6.24
N VAL A 67 -41.93 -28.15 6.91
CA VAL A 67 -40.76 -28.02 7.80
C VAL A 67 -40.86 -29.00 8.96
N ILE A 68 -42.04 -29.17 9.56
CA ILE A 68 -42.28 -30.11 10.67
C ILE A 68 -42.06 -31.56 10.21
N ALA A 69 -42.44 -31.89 8.97
CA ALA A 69 -42.28 -33.23 8.41
C ALA A 69 -40.84 -33.57 7.99
N TYR A 70 -39.98 -32.56 7.81
CA TYR A 70 -38.60 -32.75 7.37
C TYR A 70 -37.65 -32.86 8.57
N SER A 71 -37.28 -34.11 8.92
CA SER A 71 -36.45 -34.45 10.09
C SER A 71 -35.06 -33.80 10.13
N THR A 72 -34.59 -33.19 9.04
CA THR A 72 -33.35 -32.39 9.05
C THR A 72 -33.47 -31.16 9.96
N PHE A 73 -34.67 -30.68 10.26
CA PHE A 73 -34.88 -29.52 11.15
C PHE A 73 -34.97 -29.86 12.64
N ASP A 74 -35.03 -31.14 13.01
CA ASP A 74 -34.88 -31.59 14.40
C ASP A 74 -33.43 -31.39 14.84
N GLN A 75 -33.19 -30.35 15.66
CA GLN A 75 -31.86 -29.96 16.13
C GLN A 75 -31.51 -30.65 17.45
N ASN A 76 -32.50 -30.83 18.33
CA ASN A 76 -32.31 -31.45 19.65
C ASN A 76 -32.30 -32.99 19.59
N LYS A 77 -32.57 -33.57 18.41
CA LYS A 77 -32.62 -35.01 18.10
C LYS A 77 -33.63 -35.76 18.96
N ASP A 78 -34.73 -35.10 19.35
CA ASP A 78 -35.79 -35.73 20.14
C ASP A 78 -36.83 -36.48 19.28
N GLY A 79 -36.68 -36.43 17.95
CA GLY A 79 -37.54 -37.09 16.98
C GLY A 79 -38.74 -36.26 16.53
N LEU A 80 -38.88 -35.02 17.02
CA LEU A 80 -39.93 -34.07 16.67
C LEU A 80 -39.30 -32.72 16.28
N VAL A 81 -39.97 -31.98 15.40
CA VAL A 81 -39.60 -30.59 15.10
C VAL A 81 -40.55 -29.69 15.90
N SER A 82 -40.01 -28.96 16.86
CA SER A 82 -40.75 -28.04 17.74
C SER A 82 -41.12 -26.73 17.02
N GLN A 83 -42.13 -26.02 17.53
CA GLN A 83 -42.54 -24.73 16.96
C GLN A 83 -41.41 -23.69 17.00
N ASP A 84 -40.54 -23.75 18.00
CA ASP A 84 -39.39 -22.86 18.13
C ASP A 84 -38.32 -23.14 17.05
N GLU A 85 -38.12 -24.40 16.66
CA GLU A 85 -37.22 -24.79 15.56
C GLU A 85 -37.78 -24.35 14.19
N VAL A 86 -39.09 -24.48 14.00
CA VAL A 86 -39.78 -23.94 12.81
C VAL A 86 -39.62 -22.42 12.74
N ASN A 87 -39.88 -21.71 13.85
CA ASN A 87 -39.77 -20.25 13.89
C ASN A 87 -38.33 -19.77 13.67
N TYR A 88 -37.34 -20.50 14.20
CA TYR A 88 -35.92 -20.23 13.98
C TYR A 88 -35.54 -20.38 12.49
N PHE A 89 -36.05 -21.41 11.82
CA PHE A 89 -35.79 -21.62 10.40
C PHE A 89 -36.51 -20.58 9.52
N MET A 90 -37.79 -20.34 9.81
CA MET A 90 -38.72 -19.53 9.01
C MET A 90 -38.65 -18.02 9.28
N GLU A 91 -37.87 -17.54 10.26
CA GLU A 91 -37.81 -16.11 10.65
C GLU A 91 -39.19 -15.49 10.94
N ASN A 92 -40.10 -16.27 11.55
CA ASN A 92 -41.50 -15.89 11.76
C ASN A 92 -42.31 -15.62 10.47
N LYS A 93 -41.81 -16.00 9.29
CA LYS A 93 -42.61 -16.04 8.06
C LYS A 93 -43.49 -17.29 8.04
N LYS A 94 -44.66 -17.18 7.39
CA LYS A 94 -45.62 -18.29 7.24
C LYS A 94 -45.26 -19.24 6.10
N GLU A 95 -44.60 -18.73 5.08
CA GLU A 95 -44.22 -19.45 3.87
C GLU A 95 -42.90 -18.88 3.32
N PHE A 96 -42.07 -19.73 2.71
CA PHE A 96 -40.91 -19.30 1.93
C PHE A 96 -41.08 -19.71 0.47
N ASP A 97 -40.97 -18.74 -0.45
CA ASP A 97 -40.77 -19.07 -1.86
C ASP A 97 -39.30 -19.45 -2.14
N LEU A 98 -39.02 -19.92 -3.36
CA LEU A 98 -37.66 -20.33 -3.74
C LEU A 98 -36.63 -19.19 -3.59
N LYS A 99 -37.03 -17.94 -3.83
CA LYS A 99 -36.12 -16.78 -3.77
C LYS A 99 -35.78 -16.45 -2.32
N ASP A 100 -36.78 -16.45 -1.44
CA ASP A 100 -36.62 -16.27 -0.01
C ASP A 100 -35.79 -17.42 0.61
N PHE A 101 -36.04 -18.66 0.18
CA PHE A 101 -35.24 -19.80 0.61
C PHE A 101 -33.78 -19.68 0.19
N LEU A 102 -33.48 -19.32 -1.05
CA LEU A 102 -32.09 -19.14 -1.51
C LEU A 102 -31.36 -18.00 -0.78
N SER A 103 -32.07 -16.95 -0.37
CA SER A 103 -31.46 -15.77 0.25
C SER A 103 -31.24 -15.97 1.76
N ASN A 104 -32.25 -16.47 2.48
CA ASN A 104 -32.24 -16.51 3.94
C ASN A 104 -32.30 -17.95 4.50
N GLY A 105 -33.06 -18.84 3.85
CA GLY A 105 -33.27 -20.22 4.33
C GLY A 105 -32.06 -21.14 4.12
N TRP A 106 -31.45 -21.09 2.94
CA TRP A 106 -30.44 -22.06 2.51
C TRP A 106 -29.20 -22.05 3.38
N ASN A 107 -28.73 -20.88 3.82
CA ASN A 107 -27.57 -20.78 4.69
C ASN A 107 -27.79 -21.56 6.01
N ARG A 108 -28.98 -21.44 6.61
CA ARG A 108 -29.34 -22.20 7.83
C ARG A 108 -29.42 -23.70 7.56
N VAL A 109 -30.11 -24.12 6.49
CA VAL A 109 -30.20 -25.55 6.13
C VAL A 109 -28.82 -26.13 5.85
N ASN A 110 -28.01 -25.43 5.07
CA ASN A 110 -26.68 -25.88 4.68
C ASN A 110 -25.75 -26.00 5.89
N LEU A 111 -25.84 -25.08 6.87
CA LEU A 111 -25.13 -25.18 8.15
C LEU A 111 -25.61 -26.38 8.99
N LEU A 112 -26.91 -26.64 9.04
CA LEU A 112 -27.47 -27.80 9.75
C LEU A 112 -27.04 -29.12 9.10
N ILE A 113 -27.08 -29.21 7.77
CA ILE A 113 -26.59 -30.37 7.01
C ILE A 113 -25.08 -30.55 7.24
N PHE A 114 -24.31 -29.47 7.19
CA PHE A 114 -22.87 -29.50 7.42
C PHE A 114 -22.53 -30.00 8.83
N THR A 115 -23.20 -29.47 9.86
CA THR A 115 -22.99 -29.90 11.26
C THR A 115 -23.41 -31.34 11.51
N LYS A 116 -24.54 -31.80 10.95
CA LYS A 116 -24.97 -33.21 10.99
C LYS A 116 -23.91 -34.14 10.36
N SER A 117 -23.33 -33.74 9.22
CA SER A 117 -22.27 -34.54 8.56
C SER A 117 -20.96 -34.65 9.37
N PHE A 118 -20.70 -33.71 10.28
CA PHE A 118 -19.56 -33.75 11.21
C PHE A 118 -19.83 -34.65 12.41
N ASP A 119 -21.04 -34.61 12.96
CA ASP A 119 -21.47 -35.49 14.06
C ASP A 119 -21.45 -36.97 13.64
N GLU A 120 -21.83 -37.28 12.40
CA GLU A 120 -21.78 -38.64 11.84
C GLU A 120 -20.34 -39.16 11.67
N LYS A 121 -19.39 -38.28 11.34
CA LYS A 121 -17.95 -38.63 11.23
C LYS A 121 -17.26 -38.80 12.59
N GLN A 122 -17.79 -38.20 13.66
CA GLN A 122 -17.22 -38.26 15.02
C GLN A 122 -17.71 -39.47 15.85
N HIS A 123 -18.39 -40.44 15.24
CA HIS A 123 -18.62 -41.74 15.88
C HIS A 123 -17.37 -42.64 15.97
N LEU A 124 -16.22 -42.20 15.45
CA LEU A 124 -14.88 -42.64 15.86
C LEU A 124 -14.16 -41.48 16.57
N ASP A 125 -13.85 -41.69 17.86
CA ASP A 125 -12.96 -40.90 18.72
C ASP A 125 -13.42 -39.51 19.21
N LYS A 126 -14.24 -39.54 20.27
CA LYS A 126 -14.48 -38.40 21.18
C LYS A 126 -13.31 -38.21 22.17
N LYS A 127 -12.54 -37.12 22.00
CA LYS A 127 -12.30 -36.09 23.05
C LYS A 127 -11.40 -34.97 22.50
N ASN A 128 -11.79 -33.72 22.79
CA ASN A 128 -11.00 -32.46 22.72
C ASN A 128 -11.21 -31.45 21.58
N ILE A 129 -12.12 -31.61 20.62
CA ILE A 129 -12.21 -30.64 19.51
C ILE A 129 -13.02 -29.36 19.85
N LYS A 130 -13.85 -29.36 20.90
CA LYS A 130 -14.84 -28.30 21.17
C LYS A 130 -14.26 -26.94 21.62
N LYS A 131 -12.94 -26.80 21.83
CA LYS A 131 -12.31 -25.56 22.30
C LYS A 131 -11.27 -24.94 21.37
N GLU A 132 -10.84 -25.64 20.31
CA GLU A 132 -9.78 -25.11 19.42
C GLU A 132 -10.31 -24.43 18.14
N PHE A 133 -11.51 -24.76 17.66
CA PHE A 133 -12.01 -24.22 16.38
C PHE A 133 -12.54 -22.76 16.43
N LEU A 134 -12.74 -22.18 17.61
CA LEU A 134 -13.13 -20.77 17.78
C LEU A 134 -11.92 -19.82 17.90
N ASN A 135 -10.69 -20.34 17.99
CA ASN A 135 -9.48 -19.54 18.24
C ASN A 135 -8.49 -19.47 17.06
N GLN A 136 -8.84 -19.96 15.87
CA GLN A 136 -8.03 -19.75 14.67
C GLN A 136 -8.60 -18.63 13.80
N ASP A 137 -8.77 -17.44 14.39
CA ASP A 137 -8.68 -16.21 13.61
C ASP A 137 -7.19 -15.94 13.36
N PHE A 138 -6.72 -16.48 12.24
CA PHE A 138 -5.51 -16.01 11.58
C PHE A 138 -5.64 -14.49 11.41
N ASN A 139 -4.76 -13.79 12.12
CA ASN A 139 -4.50 -12.36 12.02
C ASN A 139 -4.38 -11.95 10.54
N TYR A 140 -5.46 -11.39 9.99
CA TYR A 140 -5.46 -10.78 8.66
C TYR A 140 -5.66 -9.28 8.88
N ASN A 141 -4.55 -8.55 8.88
CA ASN A 141 -4.58 -7.09 8.85
C ASN A 141 -5.34 -6.65 7.59
N SER A 142 -6.60 -6.24 7.75
CA SER A 142 -7.33 -5.49 6.73
C SER A 142 -6.91 -4.02 6.81
N GLU A 143 -5.67 -3.72 6.42
CA GLU A 143 -5.34 -2.35 6.08
C GLU A 143 -5.63 -2.16 4.59
N ASN A 144 -6.63 -1.32 4.34
CA ASN A 144 -7.09 -0.75 3.07
C ASN A 144 -8.15 -1.56 2.31
N GLU A 145 -9.41 -1.33 2.69
CA GLU A 145 -10.49 -0.97 1.76
C GLU A 145 -11.64 -0.38 2.60
N THR A 146 -11.72 0.95 2.64
CA THR A 146 -12.86 1.68 3.20
C THR A 146 -14.03 1.57 2.23
N GLU A 147 -14.76 0.47 2.29
CA GLU A 147 -16.14 0.39 1.80
C GLU A 147 -17.03 0.01 2.97
N ILE A 148 -17.99 0.90 3.27
CA ILE A 148 -18.97 0.72 4.35
C ILE A 148 -19.94 -0.37 3.90
N TYR A 149 -19.65 -1.63 4.23
CA TYR A 149 -20.60 -2.73 4.13
C TYR A 149 -21.41 -2.84 5.43
N ASN A 150 -22.71 -3.15 5.33
CA ASN A 150 -23.55 -3.41 6.49
C ASN A 150 -23.04 -4.65 7.26
N ILE A 151 -23.20 -4.67 8.58
CA ILE A 151 -22.74 -5.78 9.45
C ILE A 151 -23.32 -7.13 9.01
N GLU A 152 -24.57 -7.16 8.55
CA GLU A 152 -25.25 -8.35 8.01
C GLU A 152 -24.56 -8.89 6.75
N ASP A 153 -24.05 -8.01 5.88
CA ASP A 153 -23.33 -8.41 4.66
C ASP A 153 -21.97 -9.03 5.00
N ILE A 154 -21.29 -8.52 6.04
CA ILE A 154 -20.00 -9.04 6.51
C ILE A 154 -20.17 -10.46 7.08
N GLU A 155 -21.22 -10.69 7.87
CA GLU A 155 -21.49 -11.98 8.49
C GLU A 155 -21.92 -13.03 7.46
N ALA A 156 -22.74 -12.65 6.47
CA ALA A 156 -23.09 -13.48 5.33
C ALA A 156 -21.86 -13.87 4.49
N VAL A 157 -20.94 -12.94 4.23
CA VAL A 157 -19.69 -13.22 3.50
C VAL A 157 -18.81 -14.20 4.29
N ARG A 158 -18.72 -14.04 5.62
CA ARG A 158 -17.93 -14.93 6.49
C ARG A 158 -18.50 -16.35 6.52
N LEU A 159 -19.82 -16.47 6.66
CA LEU A 159 -20.54 -17.77 6.66
C LEU A 159 -20.42 -18.49 5.31
N ASN A 160 -20.52 -17.76 4.20
CA ASN A 160 -20.41 -18.35 2.87
C ASN A 160 -19.00 -18.94 2.63
N LYS A 161 -17.96 -18.27 3.15
CA LYS A 161 -16.58 -18.78 3.10
C LYS A 161 -16.33 -20.02 3.98
N LEU A 162 -17.02 -20.13 5.12
CA LEU A 162 -16.98 -21.33 5.96
C LEU A 162 -17.56 -22.55 5.23
N LEU A 163 -18.60 -22.34 4.43
CA LEU A 163 -19.32 -23.35 3.65
C LEU A 163 -18.59 -23.78 2.37
N TYR A 164 -17.47 -23.15 2.01
CA TYR A 164 -16.65 -23.60 0.89
C TYR A 164 -16.01 -24.96 1.16
N THR A 165 -15.95 -25.77 0.11
CA THR A 165 -15.24 -27.04 0.14
C THR A 165 -13.74 -26.83 0.42
N GLU A 166 -13.09 -27.85 0.96
CA GLU A 166 -11.65 -27.83 1.23
C GLU A 166 -10.83 -27.51 -0.03
N LYS A 167 -11.22 -28.11 -1.17
CA LYS A 167 -10.64 -27.80 -2.48
C LYS A 167 -10.73 -26.31 -2.83
N THR A 168 -11.90 -25.70 -2.64
CA THR A 168 -12.11 -24.27 -2.91
C THR A 168 -11.28 -23.40 -1.96
N LYS A 169 -11.18 -23.76 -0.68
CA LYS A 169 -10.34 -23.05 0.30
C LYS A 169 -8.86 -23.10 -0.06
N ILE A 170 -8.35 -24.25 -0.51
CA ILE A 170 -6.96 -24.40 -0.97
C ILE A 170 -6.68 -23.47 -2.15
N ILE A 171 -7.57 -23.41 -3.14
CA ILE A 171 -7.38 -22.56 -4.33
C ILE A 171 -7.39 -21.06 -3.96
N ILE A 172 -8.26 -20.65 -3.03
CA ILE A 172 -8.27 -19.27 -2.52
C ILE A 172 -6.95 -18.95 -1.80
N ASP A 173 -6.43 -19.88 -0.98
CA ASP A 173 -5.14 -19.69 -0.30
C ASP A 173 -3.97 -19.64 -1.29
N GLU A 174 -3.97 -20.48 -2.33
CA GLU A 174 -3.00 -20.43 -3.43
C GLU A 174 -2.99 -19.05 -4.12
N SER A 175 -4.17 -18.51 -4.43
CA SER A 175 -4.32 -17.18 -5.04
C SER A 175 -3.79 -16.07 -4.13
N LYS A 176 -4.14 -16.10 -2.84
CA LYS A 176 -3.60 -15.15 -1.85
C LYS A 176 -2.09 -15.20 -1.75
N LYS A 177 -1.51 -16.41 -1.70
CA LYS A 177 -0.05 -16.60 -1.70
C LYS A 177 0.58 -16.00 -2.96
N ALA A 178 0.02 -16.24 -4.13
CA ALA A 178 0.52 -15.67 -5.38
C ALA A 178 0.46 -14.13 -5.38
N GLN A 179 -0.60 -13.52 -4.83
CA GLN A 179 -0.71 -12.07 -4.68
C GLN A 179 0.37 -11.49 -3.77
N VAL A 180 0.63 -12.12 -2.62
CA VAL A 180 1.68 -11.68 -1.68
C VAL A 180 3.05 -11.76 -2.33
N LEU A 181 3.38 -12.89 -2.97
CA LEU A 181 4.66 -13.10 -3.66
C LEU A 181 4.88 -12.06 -4.77
N PHE A 182 3.84 -11.74 -5.55
CA PHE A 182 3.92 -10.69 -6.56
C PHE A 182 4.17 -9.31 -5.94
N LYS A 183 3.44 -8.95 -4.88
CA LYS A 183 3.62 -7.66 -4.18
C LYS A 183 5.03 -7.50 -3.65
N GLU A 184 5.59 -8.53 -3.04
CA GLU A 184 6.98 -8.54 -2.56
C GLU A 184 7.97 -8.31 -3.71
N ALA A 185 7.81 -9.04 -4.82
CA ALA A 185 8.69 -8.88 -5.98
C ALA A 185 8.57 -7.50 -6.64
N ASP A 186 7.38 -6.92 -6.71
CA ASP A 186 7.16 -5.56 -7.22
C ASP A 186 7.83 -4.50 -6.33
N GLN A 187 7.72 -4.67 -5.00
CA GLN A 187 8.37 -3.78 -4.04
C GLN A 187 9.89 -3.82 -4.20
N ILE A 188 10.49 -5.01 -4.35
CA ILE A 188 11.92 -5.16 -4.60
C ILE A 188 12.36 -4.39 -5.85
N VAL A 189 11.60 -4.46 -6.95
CA VAL A 189 11.93 -3.72 -8.17
C VAL A 189 11.88 -2.21 -7.93
N LYS A 190 10.85 -1.71 -7.25
CA LYS A 190 10.71 -0.29 -6.91
C LYS A 190 11.87 0.21 -6.04
N ASP A 191 12.25 -0.57 -5.02
CA ASP A 191 13.34 -0.22 -4.12
C ASP A 191 14.68 -0.18 -4.85
N LEU A 192 14.97 -1.16 -5.70
CA LEU A 192 16.19 -1.17 -6.51
C LEU A 192 16.23 -0.01 -7.51
N GLN A 193 15.10 0.31 -8.13
CA GLN A 193 14.99 1.47 -9.04
C GLN A 193 15.24 2.78 -8.31
N LYS A 194 14.69 2.95 -7.10
CA LYS A 194 14.95 4.10 -6.23
C LYS A 194 16.44 4.20 -5.89
N GLN A 195 17.06 3.10 -5.46
CA GLN A 195 18.51 3.06 -5.18
C GLN A 195 19.35 3.45 -6.41
N LEU A 196 18.99 2.99 -7.61
CA LEU A 196 19.68 3.36 -8.83
C LEU A 196 19.53 4.86 -9.13
N TYR A 197 18.34 5.41 -8.94
CA TYR A 197 18.08 6.84 -9.09
C TYR A 197 18.94 7.66 -8.12
N ASP A 198 18.97 7.28 -6.84
CA ASP A 198 19.73 7.99 -5.80
C ASP A 198 21.24 7.95 -6.08
N VAL A 199 21.78 6.79 -6.47
CA VAL A 199 23.20 6.64 -6.84
C VAL A 199 23.55 7.50 -8.05
N ARG A 200 22.71 7.51 -9.09
CA ARG A 200 22.92 8.36 -10.27
C ARG A 200 22.85 9.83 -9.92
N LYS A 201 21.86 10.22 -9.11
CA LYS A 201 21.69 11.59 -8.64
C LYS A 201 22.94 12.07 -7.91
N SER A 202 23.46 11.27 -6.97
CA SER A 202 24.69 11.57 -6.23
C SER A 202 25.90 11.72 -7.17
N LEU A 203 26.09 10.82 -8.14
CA LEU A 203 27.19 10.91 -9.10
C LEU A 203 27.08 12.06 -10.09
N SER A 204 25.88 12.60 -10.31
CA SER A 204 25.65 13.72 -11.23
C SER A 204 25.81 15.10 -10.58
N LYS A 205 26.06 15.16 -9.26
CA LYS A 205 26.29 16.42 -8.55
C LYS A 205 27.62 17.02 -9.05
N ASN A 206 27.57 18.27 -9.50
CA ASN A 206 28.78 19.03 -9.80
C ASN A 206 29.25 19.71 -8.51
N PHE A 207 30.39 19.29 -7.99
CA PHE A 207 30.99 19.81 -6.76
C PHE A 207 32.10 20.85 -7.00
N GLY A 208 32.17 21.43 -8.19
CA GLY A 208 33.26 22.31 -8.59
C GLY A 208 34.16 21.68 -9.65
N SER A 209 35.13 22.46 -10.16
CA SER A 209 36.10 21.98 -11.15
C SER A 209 37.04 20.93 -10.59
N GLU A 210 37.40 21.07 -9.32
CA GLU A 210 38.31 20.19 -8.58
C GLU A 210 37.60 19.53 -7.37
N ASP A 211 36.27 19.41 -7.44
CA ASP A 211 35.42 18.88 -6.35
C ASP A 211 35.57 19.65 -5.03
N GLU A 212 35.83 20.96 -5.10
CA GLU A 212 36.13 21.85 -3.96
C GLU A 212 34.97 21.94 -2.93
N PHE A 213 33.76 21.58 -3.35
CA PHE A 213 32.55 21.56 -2.51
C PHE A 213 32.11 20.15 -2.09
N ALA A 214 32.81 19.09 -2.50
CA ALA A 214 32.36 17.71 -2.26
C ALA A 214 32.28 17.36 -0.76
N ALA A 215 33.16 17.94 0.06
CA ALA A 215 33.14 17.76 1.51
C ALA A 215 31.85 18.27 2.17
N LEU A 216 31.13 19.17 1.51
CA LEU A 216 29.90 19.78 2.01
C LEU A 216 28.64 18.99 1.64
N ASP A 217 28.74 17.93 0.83
CA ASP A 217 27.56 17.17 0.41
C ASP A 217 26.79 16.59 1.62
N GLY A 218 25.51 16.95 1.74
CA GLY A 218 24.64 16.54 2.83
C GLY A 218 24.89 17.25 4.16
N GLN A 219 25.86 18.16 4.25
CA GLN A 219 26.04 18.99 5.45
C GLN A 219 24.92 20.03 5.54
N CYS A 220 24.33 20.16 6.73
CA CYS A 220 23.17 21.01 6.95
C CYS A 220 23.46 22.17 7.90
N TYR A 221 22.91 23.34 7.55
CA TYR A 221 23.07 24.60 8.27
C TYR A 221 21.71 25.22 8.53
N GLU A 222 21.47 25.66 9.77
CA GLU A 222 20.17 26.22 10.18
C GLU A 222 20.28 27.72 10.46
N LEU A 223 19.24 28.46 10.06
CA LEU A 223 19.02 29.85 10.44
C LEU A 223 17.60 30.00 10.97
N THR A 224 17.49 30.56 12.17
CA THR A 224 16.20 30.81 12.83
C THR A 224 15.90 32.30 12.78
N ASN A 225 14.71 32.67 12.34
CA ASN A 225 14.17 34.02 12.48
C ASN A 225 13.02 34.03 13.50
N ASP A 226 12.16 35.05 13.52
CA ASP A 226 11.08 35.16 14.52
C ASP A 226 9.95 34.12 14.33
N GLU A 227 9.81 33.53 13.14
CA GLU A 227 8.67 32.67 12.78
C GLU A 227 9.07 31.24 12.39
N TYR A 228 10.22 31.08 11.73
CA TYR A 228 10.64 29.85 11.07
C TYR A 228 12.10 29.50 11.38
N VAL A 229 12.37 28.20 11.36
CA VAL A 229 13.71 27.63 11.23
C VAL A 229 13.89 27.18 9.78
N TYR A 230 14.85 27.79 9.10
CA TYR A 230 15.29 27.37 7.77
C TYR A 230 16.47 26.43 7.92
N LYS A 231 16.47 25.36 7.14
CA LYS A 231 17.56 24.39 7.10
C LYS A 231 18.00 24.21 5.65
N LEU A 232 19.26 24.53 5.39
CA LEU A 232 19.92 24.32 4.10
C LEU A 232 20.85 23.12 4.22
N CYS A 233 20.56 22.03 3.50
CA CYS A 233 21.48 20.91 3.33
C CYS A 233 22.15 21.02 1.94
N LEU A 234 23.48 21.22 1.94
CA LEU A 234 24.20 21.46 0.69
C LEU A 234 24.11 20.25 -0.25
N PHE A 235 23.81 20.54 -1.53
CA PHE A 235 23.57 19.55 -2.59
C PHE A 235 22.41 18.56 -2.36
N GLU A 236 21.56 18.81 -1.36
CA GLU A 236 20.37 18.01 -1.06
C GLU A 236 19.08 18.79 -1.22
N ASN A 237 18.63 19.47 -0.17
CA ASN A 237 17.38 20.20 -0.13
C ASN A 237 17.42 21.36 0.87
N ILE A 238 16.38 22.19 0.79
CA ILE A 238 16.12 23.28 1.73
C ILE A 238 14.75 23.04 2.34
N THR A 239 14.66 23.17 3.67
CA THR A 239 13.40 23.06 4.40
C THR A 239 13.12 24.29 5.25
N GLN A 240 11.84 24.52 5.53
CA GLN A 240 11.32 25.55 6.40
C GLN A 240 10.35 24.89 7.38
N ARG A 241 10.56 25.09 8.68
CA ARG A 241 9.64 24.61 9.73
C ARG A 241 9.24 25.76 10.67
N PRO A 242 7.96 25.89 11.04
CA PRO A 242 7.53 26.92 11.98
C PRO A 242 8.03 26.63 13.40
N ILE A 243 8.48 27.67 14.12
CA ILE A 243 9.00 27.53 15.48
C ILE A 243 7.91 27.08 16.45
N LYS A 244 6.68 27.57 16.26
CA LYS A 244 5.52 27.27 17.11
C LYS A 244 4.92 25.88 16.88
N GLY A 245 5.58 25.02 16.10
CA GLY A 245 5.10 23.70 15.72
C GLY A 245 4.23 23.74 14.48
N GLY A 246 4.33 22.69 13.66
CA GLY A 246 3.66 22.57 12.37
C GLY A 246 4.46 21.69 11.40
N PRO A 247 3.90 21.38 10.22
CA PRO A 247 4.59 20.56 9.22
C PRO A 247 5.80 21.30 8.66
N GLU A 248 6.90 20.56 8.45
CA GLU A 248 8.04 21.04 7.69
C GLU A 248 7.67 21.08 6.19
N VAL A 249 8.09 22.15 5.51
CA VAL A 249 7.86 22.37 4.09
C VAL A 249 9.19 22.37 3.36
N ILE A 250 9.27 21.64 2.25
CA ILE A 250 10.45 21.66 1.38
C ILE A 250 10.38 22.90 0.48
N LEU A 251 11.37 23.78 0.59
CA LEU A 251 11.48 24.97 -0.25
C LEU A 251 12.10 24.65 -1.62
N GLY A 252 12.96 23.64 -1.70
CA GLY A 252 13.55 23.20 -2.97
C GLY A 252 14.51 22.04 -2.79
N VAL A 253 14.83 21.36 -3.88
CA VAL A 253 15.82 20.28 -3.97
C VAL A 253 16.93 20.74 -4.91
N TRP A 254 18.18 20.42 -4.56
CA TRP A 254 19.34 20.77 -5.36
C TRP A 254 19.15 20.38 -6.82
N LYS A 255 19.24 21.38 -7.70
CA LYS A 255 19.10 21.25 -9.16
C LYS A 255 20.43 21.43 -9.87
N GLY A 256 21.24 22.40 -9.43
CA GLY A 256 22.52 22.70 -10.05
C GLY A 256 22.97 24.13 -9.80
N TRP A 257 24.12 24.45 -10.35
CA TRP A 257 24.68 25.80 -10.38
C TRP A 257 23.92 26.68 -11.36
N THR A 258 23.82 27.96 -11.03
CA THR A 258 23.35 29.01 -11.93
C THR A 258 24.48 29.97 -12.26
N ASN A 259 24.25 30.80 -13.28
CA ASN A 259 25.22 31.75 -13.83
C ASN A 259 26.42 31.05 -14.49
N PHE A 260 26.32 30.91 -15.82
CA PHE A 260 27.32 30.32 -16.68
C PHE A 260 28.03 31.40 -17.49
N ILE A 261 29.33 31.27 -17.66
CA ILE A 261 30.12 32.06 -18.61
C ILE A 261 30.86 31.07 -19.50
N ASN A 262 30.68 31.16 -20.81
CA ASN A 262 31.23 30.20 -21.78
C ASN A 262 30.90 28.74 -21.43
N ASP A 263 29.65 28.47 -21.06
CA ASP A 263 29.15 27.15 -20.62
C ASP A 263 29.80 26.58 -19.34
N GLU A 264 30.64 27.36 -18.64
CA GLU A 264 31.22 26.97 -17.35
C GLU A 264 30.48 27.64 -16.18
N PRO A 265 30.03 26.86 -15.17
CA PRO A 265 29.38 27.41 -13.99
C PRO A 265 30.37 28.25 -13.21
N GLN A 266 29.92 29.42 -12.76
CA GLN A 266 30.77 30.32 -11.99
C GLN A 266 30.87 29.94 -10.50
N TYR A 267 30.11 28.94 -10.03
CA TYR A 267 30.11 28.49 -8.64
C TYR A 267 29.75 29.56 -7.59
N HIS A 268 28.97 30.59 -7.98
CA HIS A 268 28.51 31.66 -7.08
C HIS A 268 27.08 31.47 -6.58
N THR A 269 26.27 30.68 -7.28
CA THR A 269 24.84 30.58 -6.95
C THR A 269 24.33 29.17 -7.20
N MET A 270 23.72 28.62 -6.17
CA MET A 270 23.11 27.30 -6.15
C MET A 270 21.60 27.45 -6.33
N LEU A 271 20.99 26.66 -7.23
CA LEU A 271 19.55 26.60 -7.42
C LEU A 271 18.97 25.35 -6.77
N TYR A 272 18.01 25.58 -5.88
CA TYR A 272 17.15 24.58 -5.27
C TYR A 272 15.74 24.75 -5.82
N ASP A 273 15.24 23.78 -6.57
CA ASP A 273 14.01 23.88 -7.35
C ASP A 273 13.05 22.72 -7.01
N ARG A 274 11.83 22.76 -7.54
CA ARG A 274 10.79 21.73 -7.35
C ARG A 274 10.50 21.44 -5.86
N GLY A 275 10.45 22.50 -5.05
CA GLY A 275 9.94 22.43 -3.69
C GLY A 275 8.45 22.10 -3.66
N GLN A 276 7.90 22.04 -2.44
CA GLN A 276 6.49 21.77 -2.24
C GLN A 276 5.62 22.87 -2.89
N TYR A 277 4.49 22.46 -3.46
CA TYR A 277 3.54 23.39 -4.10
C TYR A 277 3.07 24.48 -3.13
N CYS A 278 3.14 25.72 -3.63
CA CYS A 278 2.65 26.89 -2.94
C CYS A 278 1.18 27.11 -3.32
N LEU A 279 0.31 27.37 -2.34
CA LEU A 279 -1.13 27.48 -2.59
C LEU A 279 -1.42 28.60 -3.60
N ASN A 280 -2.07 28.24 -4.72
CA ASN A 280 -2.39 29.12 -5.84
C ASN A 280 -1.16 29.74 -6.53
N HIS A 281 -0.01 29.06 -6.50
CA HIS A 281 1.23 29.53 -7.12
C HIS A 281 2.05 28.35 -7.68
N TYR A 282 3.26 28.62 -8.19
CA TYR A 282 4.18 27.56 -8.64
C TYR A 282 4.89 26.84 -7.48
N GLN A 283 5.67 25.82 -7.82
CA GLN A 283 6.50 25.10 -6.86
C GLN A 283 7.53 26.03 -6.24
N ARG A 284 7.70 25.97 -4.91
CA ARG A 284 8.73 26.76 -4.22
C ARG A 284 10.11 26.49 -4.83
N PHE A 285 10.94 27.53 -4.85
CA PHE A 285 12.35 27.41 -5.19
C PHE A 285 13.17 28.45 -4.42
N ALA A 286 14.47 28.21 -4.32
CA ALA A 286 15.41 29.08 -3.65
C ALA A 286 16.72 29.22 -4.43
N TYR A 287 17.25 30.44 -4.43
CA TYR A 287 18.63 30.72 -4.82
C TYR A 287 19.48 30.85 -3.56
N VAL A 288 20.60 30.13 -3.50
CA VAL A 288 21.59 30.28 -2.44
C VAL A 288 22.82 30.93 -3.07
N HIS A 289 23.08 32.18 -2.70
CA HIS A 289 24.26 32.92 -3.08
C HIS A 289 25.41 32.57 -2.15
N LEU A 290 26.56 32.29 -2.74
CA LEU A 290 27.76 31.90 -2.03
C LEU A 290 28.69 33.09 -1.89
N SER A 291 29.12 33.38 -0.65
CA SER A 291 30.08 34.43 -0.33
C SER A 291 31.32 33.86 0.38
N CYS A 292 32.44 34.56 0.25
CA CYS A 292 33.68 34.19 0.93
C CYS A 292 33.54 34.44 2.44
N GLY A 293 33.81 33.41 3.25
CA GLY A 293 33.80 33.48 4.71
C GLY A 293 34.73 32.45 5.34
N LEU A 294 35.03 32.61 6.63
CA LEU A 294 35.99 31.73 7.34
C LEU A 294 35.39 30.37 7.74
N GLU A 295 34.07 30.30 7.89
CA GLU A 295 33.35 29.09 8.30
C GLU A 295 32.07 28.95 7.47
N PRO A 296 31.65 27.71 7.14
CA PRO A 296 30.38 27.46 6.48
C PRO A 296 29.19 27.92 7.34
N LYS A 297 28.42 28.90 6.86
CA LYS A 297 27.32 29.48 7.64
C LYS A 297 26.20 30.06 6.78
N LEU A 298 24.96 29.75 7.14
CA LEU A 298 23.78 30.41 6.58
C LEU A 298 23.59 31.79 7.25
N ILE A 299 23.72 32.84 6.46
CA ILE A 299 23.77 34.23 6.94
C ILE A 299 22.40 34.88 6.94
N SER A 300 21.65 34.74 5.84
CA SER A 300 20.32 35.34 5.72
C SER A 300 19.40 34.51 4.84
N VAL A 301 18.10 34.67 5.05
CA VAL A 301 17.03 34.11 4.22
C VAL A 301 15.99 35.20 4.00
N SER A 302 15.66 35.47 2.75
CA SER A 302 14.68 36.48 2.34
C SER A 302 13.68 35.89 1.35
N GLU A 303 12.39 36.10 1.57
CA GLU A 303 11.33 35.76 0.61
C GLU A 303 10.97 37.02 -0.19
N LEU A 304 11.60 37.21 -1.35
CA LEU A 304 11.41 38.43 -2.16
C LEU A 304 10.01 38.47 -2.78
N ASN A 305 9.60 37.35 -3.35
CA ASN A 305 8.25 37.11 -3.85
C ASN A 305 7.70 35.88 -3.15
N ARG A 306 6.37 35.76 -3.11
CA ARG A 306 5.72 34.60 -2.51
C ARG A 306 6.29 33.31 -3.09
N CYS A 307 6.81 32.45 -2.22
CA CYS A 307 7.40 31.15 -2.56
C CYS A 307 8.68 31.20 -3.43
N GLU A 308 9.34 32.36 -3.51
CA GLU A 308 10.69 32.55 -4.05
C GLU A 308 11.63 33.02 -2.95
N TYR A 309 12.66 32.22 -2.68
CA TYR A 309 13.59 32.50 -1.58
C TYR A 309 14.98 32.83 -2.11
N ILE A 310 15.64 33.78 -1.45
CA ILE A 310 17.06 34.06 -1.62
C ILE A 310 17.75 33.84 -0.28
N MET A 311 18.85 33.12 -0.30
CA MET A 311 19.67 32.81 0.87
C MET A 311 21.11 33.24 0.62
N GLU A 312 21.74 33.80 1.64
CA GLU A 312 23.17 34.12 1.63
C GLU A 312 23.92 33.10 2.48
N PHE A 313 24.92 32.43 1.91
CA PHE A 313 25.68 31.38 2.57
C PHE A 313 27.18 31.64 2.42
N GLU A 314 27.87 31.75 3.55
CA GLU A 314 29.31 31.96 3.61
C GLU A 314 30.05 30.63 3.63
N LEU A 315 31.18 30.52 2.91
CA LEU A 315 32.10 29.39 3.02
C LEU A 315 33.53 29.72 2.55
N PRO A 316 34.55 29.00 3.07
CA PRO A 316 35.96 29.21 2.69
C PRO A 316 36.28 28.90 1.22
N SER A 317 35.66 27.86 0.64
CA SER A 317 35.98 27.41 -0.72
C SER A 317 35.75 28.49 -1.79
N VAL A 318 34.85 29.46 -1.53
CA VAL A 318 34.60 30.58 -2.44
C VAL A 318 35.77 31.57 -2.49
N CYS A 319 36.48 31.78 -1.38
CA CYS A 319 37.63 32.69 -1.32
C CYS A 319 38.74 32.23 -2.29
N VAL A 320 39.02 30.92 -2.32
CA VAL A 320 40.02 30.32 -3.22
C VAL A 320 39.63 30.47 -4.70
N ILE A 321 38.35 30.34 -5.03
CA ILE A 321 37.86 30.55 -6.41
C ILE A 321 38.01 32.02 -6.83
N GLN A 322 37.72 32.96 -5.93
CA GLN A 322 37.90 34.39 -6.20
C GLN A 322 39.38 34.74 -6.44
N ASP A 323 40.27 34.22 -5.60
CA ASP A 323 41.72 34.44 -5.73
C ASP A 323 42.28 33.84 -7.03
N THR A 324 41.92 32.60 -7.36
CA THR A 324 42.38 31.95 -8.60
C THR A 324 41.84 32.61 -9.87
N LYS A 325 40.63 33.18 -9.83
CA LYS A 325 40.07 33.97 -10.94
C LYS A 325 40.77 35.32 -11.09
N TYR A 326 41.12 35.96 -9.97
CA TYR A 326 41.89 37.19 -9.97
C TYR A 326 43.29 36.99 -10.58
N LEU A 327 44.00 35.93 -10.15
CA LEU A 327 45.31 35.57 -10.71
C LEU A 327 45.25 35.28 -12.22
N ARG A 328 44.26 34.49 -12.67
CA ARG A 328 44.04 34.21 -14.12
C ARG A 328 43.62 35.43 -14.94
N LYS A 329 43.13 36.50 -14.30
CA LYS A 329 42.80 37.75 -14.97
C LYS A 329 44.06 38.60 -15.17
N LEU A 330 44.92 38.67 -14.15
CA LEU A 330 46.23 39.34 -14.24
C LEU A 330 47.11 38.72 -15.34
N GLU A 331 47.21 37.40 -15.39
CA GLU A 331 47.98 36.69 -16.43
C GLU A 331 47.49 36.96 -17.87
N ARG A 332 46.19 37.25 -18.03
CA ARG A 332 45.59 37.60 -19.34
C ARG A 332 45.75 39.06 -19.71
N GLU A 333 46.01 39.94 -18.75
CA GLU A 333 46.29 41.36 -18.98
C GLU A 333 47.79 41.62 -19.23
N GLU A 334 48.66 40.66 -18.89
CA GLU A 334 50.12 40.70 -19.12
C GLU A 334 50.59 40.06 -20.44
N LEU A 335 49.69 39.38 -21.18
CA LEU A 335 49.90 38.82 -22.53
C LEU A 335 49.31 39.74 -23.60
#